data_AF-A0A7L9S8I9-F1
#
_entry.id   AF-A0A7L9S8I9-F1
#
_cell.length_a   1.000
_cell.length_b   1.000
_cell.length_c   1.000
_cell.angle_alpha   90.00
_cell.angle_beta   90.00
_cell.angle_gamma   90.00
#
_symmetry.space_group_name_H-M   'P 1'
#
loop_
_entity.id
_entity.type
_entity.pdbx_description
1 polymer ?
#
loop_
_entity_poly.entity_id
_entity_poly.type
_entity_poly.pdbx_seq_one_letter_code
_entity_poly.pdbx_strand_id
1 'polypeptide(L)'
;MRFGLGILVIGVIGAASYFSLTKQQPQALRPTMSSVPLSSPSMDKNEPALTPSQIQKPSNKVLQDSPESFEKLLADLSPVEQATYLKLNNMVFGVLDFSTQAQFDKLKANGLPSLLDIDYVSSHSRGDIIEALMSEEGIANFATEHPSLNYHAVKMLNLVESISELTAVVNYYFPEYQLGEQLPARKFWPDGEYPEQYIAAINSSIWSFAITRETTALETLLHARYKQLIPNKQDDYAEQVVGYLAKASWQLGDHEVIEHYVAAQYPKHLLIYQGKLAEFLAKDTK
;
A
#
# COMPACT_ATOMS: atom_id res chain seq x y z
N MET A 1 41.64 25.29 23.40
CA MET A 1 40.90 24.09 23.84
C MET A 1 39.72 23.91 22.91
N ARG A 2 39.69 22.81 22.14
CA ARG A 2 38.62 22.46 21.19
C ARG A 2 37.79 21.35 21.81
N PHE A 3 36.49 21.57 21.99
CA PHE A 3 35.47 20.54 22.15
C PHE A 3 34.51 20.77 20.96
N GLY A 4 34.20 19.83 20.08
CA GLY A 4 34.03 18.39 20.25
C GLY A 4 32.56 18.08 19.93
N LEU A 5 32.21 18.15 18.64
CA LEU A 5 30.87 17.95 18.08
C LEU A 5 30.53 16.45 18.15
N GLY A 6 29.57 16.06 18.99
CA GLY A 6 29.04 14.69 19.03
C GLY A 6 27.80 14.58 18.15
N ILE A 7 27.93 13.90 17.01
CA ILE A 7 26.81 13.49 16.15
C ILE A 7 26.27 12.16 16.69
N LEU A 8 25.00 12.14 17.05
CA LEU A 8 24.30 10.95 17.53
C LEU A 8 23.53 10.33 16.35
N VAL A 9 24.08 9.22 15.82
CA VAL A 9 23.46 8.37 14.79
C VAL A 9 22.47 7.45 15.49
N ILE A 10 21.16 7.66 15.31
CA ILE A 10 20.13 6.71 15.76
C ILE A 10 19.89 5.72 14.62
N GLY A 11 20.58 4.58 14.72
CA GLY A 11 20.47 3.45 13.80
C GLY A 11 19.19 2.65 14.03
N VAL A 12 18.62 2.23 12.91
CA VAL A 12 17.53 1.25 12.80
C VAL A 12 18.02 -0.09 13.37
N ILE A 13 17.77 -0.34 14.65
CA ILE A 13 17.99 -1.63 15.30
C ILE A 13 16.72 -1.96 16.09
N GLY A 14 15.77 -2.63 15.43
CA GLY A 14 14.53 -3.05 16.07
C GLY A 14 13.72 -4.12 15.33
N ALA A 15 14.25 -4.69 14.24
CA ALA A 15 13.55 -5.72 13.45
C ALA A 15 14.27 -7.09 13.44
N ALA A 16 15.44 -7.22 14.06
CA ALA A 16 16.30 -8.41 13.92
C ALA A 16 16.14 -9.48 15.02
N SER A 17 15.20 -9.36 15.96
CA SER A 17 15.14 -10.25 17.14
C SER A 17 13.97 -11.25 17.17
N TYR A 18 13.23 -11.41 16.08
CA TYR A 18 12.09 -12.36 16.02
C TYR A 18 12.19 -13.41 14.89
N PHE A 19 13.40 -13.69 14.39
CA PHE A 19 13.62 -14.76 13.41
C PHE A 19 14.40 -15.93 13.99
N SER A 20 13.68 -17.00 14.31
CA SER A 20 14.16 -18.38 14.23
C SER A 20 12.94 -19.32 14.19
N LEU A 21 12.92 -20.20 13.19
CA LEU A 21 11.87 -21.18 12.83
C LEU A 21 10.59 -20.55 12.22
N THR A 22 10.13 -20.88 11.02
CA THR A 22 10.20 -22.13 10.25
C THR A 22 10.28 -21.84 8.74
N LYS A 23 11.12 -22.60 8.02
CA LYS A 23 10.96 -22.78 6.57
C LYS A 23 9.80 -23.74 6.36
N GLN A 24 8.61 -23.23 6.05
CA GLN A 24 7.60 -24.00 5.34
C GLN A 24 6.64 -23.03 4.64
N GLN A 25 6.61 -23.13 3.32
CA GLN A 25 5.72 -22.44 2.41
C GLN A 25 4.30 -22.99 2.63
N PRO A 26 3.29 -22.18 3.00
CA PRO A 26 1.92 -22.67 3.08
C PRO A 26 1.45 -23.02 1.66
N GLN A 27 1.22 -24.30 1.39
CA GLN A 27 0.47 -24.72 0.22
C GLN A 27 -0.96 -24.20 0.38
N ALA A 28 -1.43 -23.45 -0.61
CA ALA A 28 -2.83 -23.08 -0.72
C ALA A 28 -3.68 -24.36 -0.71
N LEU A 29 -4.49 -24.53 0.34
CA LEU A 29 -5.48 -25.59 0.43
C LEU A 29 -6.54 -25.36 -0.66
N ARG A 30 -6.41 -26.10 -1.77
CA ARG A 30 -7.53 -26.35 -2.66
C ARG A 30 -8.59 -27.14 -1.88
N PRO A 31 -9.89 -26.81 -1.96
CA PRO A 31 -10.91 -27.62 -1.34
C PRO A 31 -10.96 -28.99 -2.02
N THR A 32 -10.64 -30.04 -1.26
CA THR A 32 -10.93 -31.43 -1.57
C THR A 32 -12.44 -31.62 -1.55
N MET A 33 -13.05 -31.76 -2.72
CA MET A 33 -14.42 -32.27 -2.80
C MET A 33 -14.41 -33.75 -2.41
N SER A 34 -15.13 -34.07 -1.33
CA SER A 34 -15.42 -35.43 -0.90
C SER A 34 -16.05 -36.24 -2.03
N SER A 35 -15.41 -37.35 -2.36
CA SER A 35 -15.98 -38.44 -3.12
C SER A 35 -17.06 -39.17 -2.30
N VAL A 36 -18.27 -39.28 -2.84
CA VAL A 36 -19.24 -40.33 -2.46
C VAL A 36 -19.61 -41.10 -3.74
N PRO A 37 -19.68 -42.44 -3.70
CA PRO A 37 -19.66 -43.27 -4.90
C PRO A 37 -21.05 -43.70 -5.41
N LEU A 38 -21.00 -44.26 -6.62
CA LEU A 38 -21.88 -45.26 -7.23
C LEU A 38 -23.23 -44.80 -7.82
N SER A 39 -23.33 -44.79 -9.15
CA SER A 39 -24.04 -45.82 -9.96
C SER A 39 -24.31 -45.30 -11.38
N SER A 40 -23.73 -45.95 -12.39
CA SER A 40 -24.18 -45.82 -13.79
C SER A 40 -25.51 -46.57 -13.95
N PRO A 41 -26.46 -46.14 -14.82
CA PRO A 41 -26.30 -46.45 -16.24
C PRO A 41 -26.89 -45.44 -17.27
N SER A 42 -26.42 -45.66 -18.49
CA SER A 42 -27.01 -45.40 -19.81
C SER A 42 -26.93 -43.99 -20.43
N MET A 43 -26.33 -44.05 -21.62
CA MET A 43 -26.36 -43.12 -22.76
C MET A 43 -27.56 -42.18 -22.81
N ASP A 44 -27.29 -40.88 -22.94
CA ASP A 44 -27.81 -40.18 -24.10
C ASP A 44 -26.90 -39.02 -24.52
N LYS A 45 -26.79 -38.85 -25.84
CA LYS A 45 -25.97 -37.83 -26.51
C LYS A 45 -26.66 -36.47 -26.38
N ASN A 46 -25.95 -35.46 -25.89
CA ASN A 46 -25.89 -34.08 -26.43
C ASN A 46 -25.26 -33.15 -25.38
N GLU A 47 -23.96 -32.95 -25.53
CA GLU A 47 -23.17 -31.98 -24.76
C GLU A 47 -23.12 -30.66 -25.55
N PRO A 48 -23.65 -29.53 -25.03
CA PRO A 48 -23.25 -28.22 -25.53
C PRO A 48 -21.92 -27.85 -24.87
N ALA A 49 -20.88 -27.75 -25.70
CA ALA A 49 -19.54 -27.35 -25.30
C ALA A 49 -19.56 -26.00 -24.54
N LEU A 50 -19.26 -26.06 -23.25
CA LEU A 50 -18.95 -24.89 -22.43
C LEU A 50 -17.63 -24.30 -22.92
N THR A 51 -17.71 -23.10 -23.49
CA THR A 51 -16.58 -22.31 -23.97
C THR A 51 -15.77 -21.84 -22.77
N PRO A 52 -14.42 -21.96 -22.77
CA PRO A 52 -13.59 -21.42 -21.71
C PRO A 52 -13.71 -19.89 -21.65
N SER A 53 -13.88 -19.36 -20.43
CA SER A 53 -13.91 -17.95 -20.08
C SER A 53 -12.88 -17.14 -20.87
N GLN A 54 -13.37 -16.09 -21.53
CA GLN A 54 -12.57 -15.04 -22.12
C GLN A 54 -11.66 -14.45 -21.03
N ILE A 55 -10.36 -14.75 -21.12
CA ILE A 55 -9.32 -13.94 -20.52
C ILE A 55 -9.50 -12.55 -21.13
N GLN A 56 -9.99 -11.59 -20.33
CA GLN A 56 -10.07 -10.20 -20.74
C GLN A 56 -8.66 -9.74 -21.09
N LYS A 57 -8.48 -9.40 -22.36
CA LYS A 57 -7.26 -8.79 -22.88
C LYS A 57 -7.03 -7.46 -22.14
N PRO A 58 -5.81 -7.18 -21.63
CA PRO A 58 -5.53 -5.89 -21.01
C PRO A 58 -5.85 -4.78 -22.01
N SER A 59 -6.59 -3.78 -21.51
CA SER A 59 -6.96 -2.60 -22.27
C SER A 59 -5.69 -1.79 -22.50
N ASN A 60 -5.20 -1.73 -23.75
CA ASN A 60 -4.08 -0.85 -24.16
C ASN A 60 -4.45 0.65 -24.11
N LYS A 61 -5.39 1.06 -23.26
CA LYS A 61 -5.69 2.48 -23.06
C LYS A 61 -4.58 3.05 -22.19
N VAL A 62 -3.69 3.82 -22.81
CA VAL A 62 -2.86 4.77 -22.09
C VAL A 62 -3.81 5.73 -21.37
N LEU A 63 -3.58 6.02 -20.07
CA LEU A 63 -4.30 7.11 -19.39
C LEU A 63 -4.32 8.32 -20.32
N GLN A 64 -5.43 9.05 -20.41
CA GLN A 64 -5.34 10.39 -20.99
C GLN A 64 -4.21 11.13 -20.28
N ASP A 65 -3.30 11.72 -21.04
CA ASP A 65 -2.13 12.38 -20.46
C ASP A 65 -2.52 13.57 -19.56
N SER A 66 -3.79 14.01 -19.61
CA SER A 66 -4.26 15.23 -18.96
C SER A 66 -5.76 15.22 -18.60
N PRO A 67 -6.22 14.38 -17.64
CA PRO A 67 -7.56 14.49 -17.11
C PRO A 67 -7.72 15.79 -16.30
N GLU A 68 -8.82 16.52 -16.52
CA GLU A 68 -9.06 17.79 -15.83
C GLU A 68 -9.43 17.60 -14.33
N SER A 69 -9.92 16.43 -13.94
CA SER A 69 -10.29 16.09 -12.55
C SER A 69 -10.20 14.59 -12.29
N PHE A 70 -10.20 14.20 -11.00
CA PHE A 70 -10.20 12.79 -10.60
C PHE A 70 -11.45 12.04 -11.09
N GLU A 71 -12.62 12.68 -11.02
CA GLU A 71 -13.87 12.11 -11.54
C GLU A 71 -13.77 11.82 -13.04
N LYS A 72 -13.20 12.74 -13.83
CA LYS A 72 -12.99 12.53 -15.27
C LYS A 72 -11.97 11.42 -15.54
N LEU A 73 -10.91 11.34 -14.74
CA LEU A 73 -9.97 10.23 -14.81
C LEU A 73 -10.72 8.89 -14.62
N LEU A 74 -11.52 8.76 -13.56
CA LEU A 74 -12.26 7.54 -13.28
C LEU A 74 -13.27 7.18 -14.38
N ALA A 75 -13.96 8.17 -14.96
CA ALA A 75 -14.97 7.95 -15.99
C ALA A 75 -14.43 7.23 -17.25
N ASP A 76 -13.14 7.41 -17.56
CA ASP A 76 -12.51 6.83 -18.75
C ASP A 76 -11.94 5.41 -18.52
N LEU A 77 -11.86 4.99 -17.27
CA LEU A 77 -11.30 3.72 -16.82
C LEU A 77 -12.34 2.59 -16.81
N SER A 78 -11.87 1.35 -16.94
CA SER A 78 -12.70 0.17 -16.70
C SER A 78 -13.09 0.05 -15.21
N PRO A 79 -14.16 -0.70 -14.87
CA PRO A 79 -14.60 -0.84 -13.48
C PRO A 79 -13.51 -1.36 -12.52
N VAL A 80 -12.61 -2.23 -13.00
CA VAL A 80 -11.51 -2.77 -12.19
C VAL A 80 -10.47 -1.69 -11.90
N GLU A 81 -10.09 -0.92 -12.93
CA GLU A 81 -9.13 0.18 -12.78
C GLU A 81 -9.70 1.30 -11.90
N GLN A 82 -10.99 1.64 -12.04
CA GLN A 82 -11.68 2.58 -11.16
C GLN A 82 -11.61 2.14 -9.70
N ALA A 83 -11.93 0.88 -9.42
CA ALA A 83 -11.85 0.33 -8.07
C ALA A 83 -10.43 0.41 -7.49
N THR A 84 -9.40 0.18 -8.31
CA THR A 84 -8.01 0.30 -7.90
C THR A 84 -7.64 1.74 -7.53
N TYR A 85 -7.99 2.73 -8.36
CA TYR A 85 -7.71 4.14 -8.04
C TYR A 85 -8.50 4.65 -6.84
N LEU A 86 -9.76 4.22 -6.67
CA LEU A 86 -10.54 4.55 -5.48
C LEU A 86 -9.93 3.93 -4.21
N LYS A 87 -9.52 2.67 -4.27
CA LYS A 87 -8.81 2.00 -3.16
C LYS A 87 -7.51 2.74 -2.82
N LEU A 88 -6.73 3.10 -3.83
CA LEU A 88 -5.52 3.88 -3.65
C LEU A 88 -5.83 5.23 -2.99
N ASN A 89 -6.81 5.97 -3.50
CA ASN A 89 -7.18 7.27 -2.95
C ASN A 89 -7.54 7.19 -1.46
N ASN A 90 -8.31 6.17 -1.08
CA ASN A 90 -8.61 5.89 0.33
C ASN A 90 -7.34 5.60 1.15
N MET A 91 -6.40 4.81 0.61
CA MET A 91 -5.13 4.51 1.29
C MET A 91 -4.26 5.76 1.50
N VAL A 92 -4.30 6.69 0.55
CA VAL A 92 -3.53 7.95 0.57
C VAL A 92 -4.34 9.17 1.02
N PHE A 93 -5.37 8.98 1.84
CA PHE A 93 -6.08 10.07 2.53
C PHE A 93 -6.80 11.06 1.61
N GLY A 94 -7.31 10.61 0.46
CA GLY A 94 -8.09 11.45 -0.44
C GLY A 94 -7.28 12.38 -1.33
N VAL A 95 -5.93 12.33 -1.28
CA VAL A 95 -5.10 13.29 -2.02
C VAL A 95 -5.16 13.12 -3.54
N LEU A 96 -5.78 12.05 -4.04
CA LEU A 96 -5.99 11.88 -5.48
C LEU A 96 -7.22 12.63 -5.99
N ASP A 97 -8.05 13.24 -5.13
CA ASP A 97 -9.23 14.02 -5.52
C ASP A 97 -8.86 15.39 -6.11
N PHE A 98 -8.03 15.41 -7.15
CA PHE A 98 -7.62 16.61 -7.85
C PHE A 98 -8.76 17.21 -8.69
N SER A 99 -8.72 18.53 -8.85
CA SER A 99 -9.70 19.31 -9.64
C SER A 99 -9.06 20.13 -10.76
N THR A 100 -7.74 20.00 -10.94
CA THR A 100 -6.99 20.72 -11.97
C THR A 100 -5.87 19.86 -12.56
N GLN A 101 -5.48 20.16 -13.80
CA GLN A 101 -4.34 19.50 -14.46
C GLN A 101 -3.03 19.69 -13.68
N ALA A 102 -2.81 20.87 -13.09
CA ALA A 102 -1.59 21.15 -12.34
C ALA A 102 -1.46 20.25 -11.09
N GLN A 103 -2.58 19.95 -10.42
CA GLN A 103 -2.60 18.98 -9.31
C GLN A 103 -2.33 17.56 -9.81
N PHE A 104 -2.90 17.17 -10.95
CA PHE A 104 -2.62 15.87 -11.56
C PHE A 104 -1.15 15.70 -11.93
N ASP A 105 -0.53 16.71 -12.55
CA ASP A 105 0.89 16.68 -12.93
C ASP A 105 1.80 16.57 -11.70
N LYS A 106 1.45 17.27 -10.61
CA LYS A 106 2.12 17.13 -9.31
C LYS A 106 1.99 15.72 -8.76
N LEU A 107 0.82 15.10 -8.84
CA LEU A 107 0.60 13.71 -8.40
C LEU A 107 1.42 12.73 -9.25
N LYS A 108 1.47 12.90 -10.58
CA LYS A 108 2.35 12.12 -11.47
C LYS A 108 3.82 12.24 -11.08
N ALA A 109 4.30 13.45 -10.83
CA ALA A 109 5.66 13.68 -10.35
C ALA A 109 5.92 13.07 -8.97
N ASN A 110 4.87 12.88 -8.17
CA ASN A 110 4.93 12.32 -6.82
C ASN A 110 4.47 10.86 -6.72
N GLY A 111 4.62 10.08 -7.81
CA GLY A 111 4.47 8.63 -7.76
C GLY A 111 3.05 8.11 -8.01
N LEU A 112 2.15 8.92 -8.58
CA LEU A 112 0.86 8.41 -9.06
C LEU A 112 1.11 7.27 -10.07
N PRO A 113 0.56 6.07 -9.83
CA PRO A 113 0.79 4.93 -10.70
C PRO A 113 0.09 5.12 -12.03
N SER A 114 0.74 4.64 -13.09
CA SER A 114 0.10 4.40 -14.37
C SER A 114 -0.64 3.06 -14.38
N LEU A 115 -1.45 2.81 -15.42
CA LEU A 115 -2.07 1.50 -15.63
C LEU A 115 -1.03 0.39 -15.83
N LEU A 116 0.13 0.70 -16.43
CA LEU A 116 1.21 -0.29 -16.58
C LEU A 116 1.79 -0.71 -15.22
N ASP A 117 1.91 0.22 -14.27
CA ASP A 117 2.38 -0.10 -12.92
C ASP A 117 1.38 -0.99 -12.18
N ILE A 118 0.07 -0.71 -12.35
CA ILE A 118 -1.02 -1.51 -11.79
C ILE A 118 -1.01 -2.93 -12.38
N ASP A 119 -0.94 -3.03 -13.70
CA ASP A 119 -0.90 -4.32 -14.41
C ASP A 119 0.33 -5.13 -13.99
N TYR A 120 1.50 -4.49 -13.87
CA TYR A 120 2.71 -5.14 -13.41
C TYR A 120 2.54 -5.72 -12.00
N VAL A 121 2.07 -4.92 -11.04
CA VAL A 121 1.88 -5.40 -9.65
C VAL A 121 0.83 -6.50 -9.57
N SER A 122 -0.23 -6.44 -10.38
CA SER A 122 -1.27 -7.47 -10.40
C SER A 122 -0.83 -8.81 -10.98
N SER A 123 0.22 -8.80 -11.82
CA SER A 123 0.70 -9.98 -12.55
C SER A 123 1.94 -10.62 -11.93
N HIS A 124 2.56 -9.99 -10.94
CA HIS A 124 3.77 -10.48 -10.28
C HIS A 124 3.49 -10.86 -8.83
N SER A 125 4.23 -11.85 -8.32
CA SER A 125 4.15 -12.15 -6.89
C SER A 125 4.82 -11.02 -6.10
N ARG A 126 4.28 -10.74 -4.91
CA ARG A 126 4.86 -9.76 -3.99
C ARG A 126 6.31 -10.09 -3.62
N GLY A 127 6.66 -11.37 -3.52
CA GLY A 127 8.02 -11.82 -3.25
C GLY A 127 8.99 -11.38 -4.35
N ASP A 128 8.61 -11.58 -5.61
CA ASP A 128 9.42 -11.18 -6.77
C ASP A 128 9.60 -9.65 -6.83
N ILE A 129 8.53 -8.89 -6.54
CA ILE A 129 8.58 -7.42 -6.46
C ILE A 129 9.55 -6.96 -5.36
N ILE A 130 9.46 -7.56 -4.17
CA ILE A 130 10.35 -7.25 -3.04
C ILE A 130 11.80 -7.55 -3.43
N GLU A 131 12.07 -8.73 -3.97
CA GLU A 131 13.43 -9.13 -4.37
C GLU A 131 14.02 -8.17 -5.40
N ALA A 132 13.24 -7.83 -6.44
CA ALA A 132 13.67 -6.90 -7.48
C ALA A 132 13.94 -5.49 -6.96
N LEU A 133 13.24 -5.01 -5.94
CA LEU A 133 13.23 -3.60 -5.56
C LEU A 133 13.81 -3.28 -4.17
N MET A 134 14.35 -4.28 -3.47
CA MET A 134 14.90 -4.13 -2.13
C MET A 134 16.26 -3.39 -2.12
N SER A 135 17.13 -3.69 -3.08
CA SER A 135 18.48 -3.14 -3.19
C SER A 135 18.60 -2.06 -4.28
N GLU A 136 19.63 -1.23 -4.21
CA GLU A 136 19.89 -0.20 -5.23
C GLU A 136 20.25 -0.83 -6.58
N GLU A 137 21.03 -1.92 -6.57
CA GLU A 137 21.33 -2.71 -7.75
C GLU A 137 20.06 -3.29 -8.37
N GLY A 138 19.17 -3.85 -7.54
CA GLY A 138 17.87 -4.36 -7.98
C GLY A 138 17.02 -3.28 -8.65
N ILE A 139 16.94 -2.09 -8.04
CA ILE A 139 16.22 -0.94 -8.62
C ILE A 139 16.82 -0.53 -9.97
N ALA A 140 18.15 -0.51 -10.09
CA ALA A 140 18.84 -0.15 -11.34
C ALA A 140 18.56 -1.19 -12.45
N ASN A 141 18.58 -2.48 -12.11
CA ASN A 141 18.25 -3.56 -13.04
C ASN A 141 16.78 -3.47 -13.46
N PHE A 142 15.86 -3.30 -12.50
CA PHE A 142 14.44 -3.12 -12.75
C PHE A 142 14.17 -1.95 -13.71
N ALA A 143 14.80 -0.80 -13.49
CA ALA A 143 14.64 0.36 -14.38
C ALA A 143 15.17 0.12 -15.80
N THR A 144 16.17 -0.76 -15.95
CA THR A 144 16.73 -1.14 -17.25
C THR A 144 15.82 -2.13 -17.98
N GLU A 145 15.28 -3.11 -17.26
CA GLU A 145 14.41 -4.16 -17.81
C GLU A 145 12.98 -3.64 -18.08
N HIS A 146 12.53 -2.68 -17.28
CA HIS A 146 11.19 -2.12 -17.32
C HIS A 146 11.20 -0.59 -17.38
N PRO A 147 11.74 0.02 -18.45
CA PRO A 147 11.95 1.48 -18.53
C PRO A 147 10.65 2.29 -18.56
N SER A 148 9.51 1.66 -18.83
CA SER A 148 8.19 2.29 -18.83
C SER A 148 7.48 2.25 -17.47
N LEU A 149 8.05 1.53 -16.49
CA LEU A 149 7.47 1.41 -15.15
C LEU A 149 8.12 2.40 -14.18
N ASN A 150 7.32 2.90 -13.26
CA ASN A 150 7.78 3.70 -12.15
C ASN A 150 7.98 2.81 -10.92
N TYR A 151 9.23 2.51 -10.58
CA TYR A 151 9.52 1.63 -9.44
C TYR A 151 9.01 2.17 -8.10
N HIS A 152 8.86 3.49 -7.92
CA HIS A 152 8.23 4.06 -6.73
C HIS A 152 6.73 3.72 -6.68
N ALA A 153 6.05 3.84 -7.82
CA ALA A 153 4.65 3.47 -7.94
C ALA A 153 4.43 1.96 -7.72
N VAL A 154 5.33 1.12 -8.24
CA VAL A 154 5.30 -0.34 -8.04
C VAL A 154 5.47 -0.70 -6.56
N LYS A 155 6.43 -0.08 -5.86
CA LYS A 155 6.60 -0.26 -4.39
C LYS A 155 5.35 0.14 -3.63
N MET A 156 4.82 1.31 -3.95
CA MET A 156 3.61 1.87 -3.33
C MET A 156 2.41 0.95 -3.52
N LEU A 157 2.11 0.54 -4.76
CA LEU A 157 1.02 -0.39 -5.07
C LEU A 157 1.20 -1.74 -4.36
N ASN A 158 2.42 -2.27 -4.33
CA ASN A 158 2.71 -3.50 -3.61
C ASN A 158 2.39 -3.39 -2.11
N LEU A 159 2.71 -2.26 -1.48
CA LEU A 159 2.33 -1.97 -0.10
C LEU A 159 0.80 -1.86 0.05
N VAL A 160 0.11 -1.18 -0.85
CA VAL A 160 -1.37 -1.10 -0.86
C VAL A 160 -2.01 -2.49 -0.89
N GLU A 161 -1.55 -3.37 -1.77
CA GLU A 161 -2.08 -4.73 -1.84
C GLU A 161 -1.81 -5.51 -0.55
N SER A 162 -0.62 -5.38 0.03
CA SER A 162 -0.28 -6.05 1.29
C SER A 162 -1.14 -5.57 2.48
N ILE A 163 -1.44 -4.27 2.55
CA ILE A 163 -2.32 -3.70 3.58
C ILE A 163 -3.77 -4.16 3.34
N SER A 164 -4.20 -4.21 2.08
CA SER A 164 -5.55 -4.67 1.72
C SER A 164 -5.77 -6.13 2.11
N GLU A 165 -4.78 -6.99 1.84
CA GLU A 165 -4.79 -8.40 2.24
C GLU A 165 -4.79 -8.57 3.76
N LEU A 166 -3.94 -7.82 4.48
CA LEU A 166 -3.94 -7.79 5.95
C LEU A 166 -5.31 -7.37 6.50
N THR A 167 -5.90 -6.32 5.94
CA THR A 167 -7.22 -5.82 6.34
C THR A 167 -8.31 -6.87 6.08
N ALA A 168 -8.27 -7.57 4.95
CA ALA A 168 -9.22 -8.64 4.65
C ALA A 168 -9.12 -9.81 5.66
N VAL A 169 -7.89 -10.19 6.05
CA VAL A 169 -7.67 -11.22 7.07
C VAL A 169 -8.18 -10.76 8.43
N VAL A 170 -7.95 -9.50 8.82
CA VAL A 170 -8.47 -8.94 10.08
C VAL A 170 -9.99 -8.91 10.06
N ASN A 171 -10.62 -8.45 8.98
CA ASN A 171 -12.08 -8.36 8.84
C ASN A 171 -12.78 -9.72 8.91
N TYR A 172 -12.10 -10.81 8.57
CA TYR A 172 -12.64 -12.15 8.79
C TYR A 172 -12.89 -12.45 10.28
N TYR A 173 -12.01 -11.99 11.17
CA TYR A 173 -12.15 -12.18 12.62
C TYR A 173 -12.84 -11.03 13.34
N PHE A 174 -12.74 -9.81 12.79
CA PHE A 174 -13.30 -8.58 13.33
C PHE A 174 -14.06 -7.83 12.22
N PRO A 175 -15.30 -8.24 11.89
CA PRO A 175 -16.04 -7.68 10.75
C PRO A 175 -16.28 -6.16 10.80
N GLU A 176 -16.25 -5.58 12.01
CA GLU A 176 -16.44 -4.14 12.23
C GLU A 176 -15.14 -3.33 12.13
N TYR A 177 -13.98 -3.97 11.92
CA TYR A 177 -12.69 -3.28 11.83
C TYR A 177 -12.67 -2.34 10.62
N GLN A 178 -12.19 -1.11 10.83
CA GLN A 178 -12.08 -0.11 9.77
C GLN A 178 -10.62 0.22 9.45
N LEU A 179 -10.33 0.38 8.16
CA LEU A 179 -9.02 0.80 7.69
C LEU A 179 -8.67 2.19 8.27
N GLY A 180 -7.50 2.29 8.89
CA GLY A 180 -7.04 3.51 9.58
C GLY A 180 -7.12 3.41 11.10
N GLU A 181 -7.79 2.38 11.63
CA GLU A 181 -7.70 1.98 13.03
C GLU A 181 -6.48 1.10 13.29
N GLN A 182 -6.00 1.10 14.53
CA GLN A 182 -4.93 0.19 14.95
C GLN A 182 -5.40 -1.27 14.89
N LEU A 183 -4.51 -2.17 14.51
CA LEU A 183 -4.79 -3.60 14.47
C LEU A 183 -5.18 -4.12 15.86
N PRO A 184 -6.14 -5.06 15.96
CA PRO A 184 -6.58 -5.62 17.24
C PRO A 184 -5.40 -6.22 18.03
N ALA A 185 -5.29 -5.86 19.30
CA ALA A 185 -4.28 -6.43 20.18
C ALA A 185 -4.46 -7.94 20.35
N ARG A 186 -3.36 -8.69 20.46
CA ARG A 186 -3.33 -10.17 20.61
C ARG A 186 -4.43 -10.77 21.50
N LYS A 187 -4.71 -10.15 22.65
CA LYS A 187 -5.72 -10.62 23.61
C LYS A 187 -7.15 -10.70 23.06
N PHE A 188 -7.44 -10.03 21.95
CA PHE A 188 -8.75 -10.01 21.32
C PHE A 188 -8.90 -11.06 20.21
N TRP A 189 -7.80 -11.71 19.81
CA TRP A 189 -7.83 -12.76 18.80
C TRP A 189 -8.32 -14.10 19.37
N PRO A 190 -8.82 -15.01 18.52
CA PRO A 190 -9.21 -16.35 18.95
C PRO A 190 -8.09 -17.03 19.75
N ASP A 191 -8.45 -17.64 20.87
CA ASP A 191 -7.54 -18.32 21.79
C ASP A 191 -6.40 -17.45 22.36
N GLY A 192 -6.46 -16.12 22.20
CA GLY A 192 -5.40 -15.20 22.61
C GLY A 192 -4.11 -15.32 21.77
N GLU A 193 -4.21 -15.91 20.58
CA GLU A 193 -3.12 -16.13 19.65
C GLU A 193 -3.42 -15.50 18.29
N TYR A 194 -2.38 -15.07 17.59
CA TYR A 194 -2.53 -14.60 16.21
C TYR A 194 -2.66 -15.80 15.27
N PRO A 195 -3.73 -15.89 14.45
CA PRO A 195 -3.87 -16.93 13.44
C PRO A 195 -2.71 -16.89 12.43
N GLU A 196 -2.36 -18.04 11.87
CA GLU A 196 -1.26 -18.15 10.90
C GLU A 196 -1.46 -17.25 9.67
N GLN A 197 -2.70 -17.13 9.17
CA GLN A 197 -2.99 -16.24 8.03
C GLN A 197 -2.70 -14.77 8.37
N TYR A 198 -2.99 -14.35 9.61
CA TYR A 198 -2.66 -12.99 10.06
C TYR A 198 -1.14 -12.80 10.16
N ILE A 199 -0.43 -13.78 10.73
CA ILE A 199 1.04 -13.74 10.83
C ILE A 199 1.68 -13.66 9.42
N ALA A 200 1.17 -14.42 8.47
CA ALA A 200 1.63 -14.37 7.08
C ALA A 200 1.36 -13.00 6.45
N ALA A 201 0.14 -12.48 6.57
CA ALA A 201 -0.25 -11.20 5.99
C ALA A 201 0.53 -10.01 6.60
N ILE A 202 0.69 -9.98 7.94
CA ILE A 202 1.45 -8.91 8.60
C ILE A 202 2.93 -8.97 8.19
N ASN A 203 3.55 -10.14 8.15
CA ASN A 203 4.93 -10.28 7.66
C ASN A 203 5.07 -9.81 6.21
N SER A 204 4.10 -10.14 5.37
CA SER A 204 4.04 -9.67 3.98
C SER A 204 4.01 -8.15 3.87
N SER A 205 3.21 -7.50 4.72
CA SER A 205 3.12 -6.05 4.79
C SER A 205 4.39 -5.39 5.36
N ILE A 206 5.08 -6.02 6.31
CA ILE A 206 6.37 -5.54 6.85
C ILE A 206 7.42 -5.44 5.74
N TRP A 207 7.54 -6.48 4.90
CA TRP A 207 8.50 -6.46 3.80
C TRP A 207 8.13 -5.45 2.71
N SER A 208 6.84 -5.32 2.39
CA SER A 208 6.36 -4.33 1.43
C SER A 208 6.59 -2.89 1.94
N PHE A 209 6.41 -2.68 3.24
CA PHE A 209 6.76 -1.42 3.90
C PHE A 209 8.27 -1.16 3.84
N ALA A 210 9.11 -2.16 4.11
CA ALA A 210 10.56 -2.01 4.15
C ALA A 210 11.19 -1.58 2.82
N ILE A 211 10.61 -1.96 1.68
CA ILE A 211 11.12 -1.55 0.35
C ILE A 211 10.64 -0.15 -0.08
N THR A 212 9.61 0.38 0.58
CA THR A 212 9.05 1.72 0.33
C THR A 212 9.88 2.76 1.09
N ARG A 213 10.36 3.82 0.42
CA ARG A 213 11.43 4.71 0.96
C ARG A 213 11.02 6.18 1.17
N GLU A 214 9.73 6.49 1.19
CA GLU A 214 9.21 7.85 1.45
C GLU A 214 9.86 8.93 0.56
N THR A 215 10.23 8.56 -0.67
CA THR A 215 10.92 9.46 -1.60
C THR A 215 9.91 10.36 -2.28
N THR A 216 8.74 9.81 -2.60
CA THR A 216 7.60 10.54 -3.16
C THR A 216 6.54 10.83 -2.10
N ALA A 217 5.66 11.80 -2.36
CA ALA A 217 4.56 12.09 -1.44
C ALA A 217 3.65 10.88 -1.20
N LEU A 218 3.30 10.12 -2.25
CA LEU A 218 2.40 8.99 -2.10
C LEU A 218 3.02 7.83 -1.31
N GLU A 219 4.32 7.56 -1.47
CA GLU A 219 5.04 6.63 -0.58
C GLU A 219 5.02 7.12 0.87
N THR A 220 5.27 8.42 1.11
CA THR A 220 5.21 9.00 2.45
C THR A 220 3.82 8.87 3.08
N LEU A 221 2.75 9.06 2.31
CA LEU A 221 1.38 8.85 2.79
C LEU A 221 1.13 7.37 3.12
N LEU A 222 1.59 6.42 2.30
CA LEU A 222 1.46 5.01 2.67
C LEU A 222 2.25 4.62 3.91
N HIS A 223 3.39 5.26 4.16
CA HIS A 223 4.09 5.09 5.44
C HIS A 223 3.22 5.57 6.60
N ALA A 224 2.57 6.74 6.47
CA ALA A 224 1.62 7.22 7.46
C ALA A 224 0.49 6.20 7.67
N ARG A 225 -0.11 5.69 6.59
CA ARG A 225 -1.19 4.69 6.64
C ARG A 225 -0.74 3.42 7.36
N TYR A 226 0.41 2.86 7.00
CA TYR A 226 0.95 1.67 7.64
C TYR A 226 1.21 1.89 9.14
N LYS A 227 1.72 3.07 9.51
CA LYS A 227 1.96 3.44 10.91
C LYS A 227 0.68 3.63 11.73
N GLN A 228 -0.45 3.96 11.11
CA GLN A 228 -1.75 3.93 11.79
C GLN A 228 -2.16 2.51 12.19
N LEU A 229 -1.80 1.50 11.39
CA LEU A 229 -2.22 0.11 11.60
C LEU A 229 -1.43 -0.55 12.72
N ILE A 230 -0.10 -0.37 12.75
CA ILE A 230 0.76 -1.12 13.67
C ILE A 230 0.61 -0.57 15.09
N PRO A 231 0.18 -1.40 16.07
CA PRO A 231 0.07 -0.97 17.46
C PRO A 231 1.45 -0.60 18.00
N ASN A 232 1.70 0.67 18.26
CA ASN A 232 2.90 1.13 18.94
C ASN A 232 2.62 1.27 20.43
N LYS A 233 3.53 0.75 21.27
CA LYS A 233 3.47 0.90 22.74
C LYS A 233 3.97 2.27 23.21
N GLN A 234 4.56 3.07 22.32
CA GLN A 234 4.96 4.44 22.61
C GLN A 234 3.79 5.39 22.37
N ASP A 235 3.59 6.32 23.29
CA ASP A 235 2.49 7.31 23.28
C ASP A 235 2.58 8.32 22.11
N ASP A 236 3.63 8.24 21.27
CA ASP A 236 3.94 9.18 20.19
C ASP A 236 3.45 8.74 18.81
N TYR A 237 2.71 7.64 18.68
CA TYR A 237 2.34 7.10 17.36
C TYR A 237 1.59 8.12 16.49
N ALA A 238 0.69 8.91 17.10
CA ALA A 238 -0.06 9.95 16.42
C ALA A 238 0.88 11.08 15.95
N GLU A 239 1.92 11.42 16.72
CA GLU A 239 2.95 12.39 16.32
C GLU A 239 3.77 11.90 15.13
N GLN A 240 4.09 10.60 15.08
CA GLN A 240 4.79 10.00 13.94
C GLN A 240 3.92 10.05 12.67
N VAL A 241 2.64 9.65 12.78
CA VAL A 241 1.68 9.71 11.66
C VAL A 241 1.55 11.13 11.13
N VAL A 242 1.30 12.12 12.00
CA VAL A 242 1.18 13.53 11.53
C VAL A 242 2.50 14.07 10.98
N GLY A 243 3.64 13.55 11.41
CA GLY A 243 4.94 13.89 10.83
C GLY A 243 5.08 13.43 9.38
N TYR A 244 4.63 12.23 9.06
CA TYR A 244 4.55 11.76 7.67
C TYR A 244 3.56 12.56 6.85
N LEU A 245 2.38 12.86 7.40
CA LEU A 245 1.38 13.69 6.72
C LEU A 245 1.93 15.10 6.40
N ALA A 246 2.66 15.73 7.33
CA ALA A 246 3.29 17.02 7.10
C ALA A 246 4.36 16.95 5.99
N LYS A 247 5.20 15.91 5.99
CA LYS A 247 6.21 15.68 4.94
C LYS A 247 5.58 15.48 3.57
N ALA A 248 4.53 14.66 3.47
CA ALA A 248 3.83 14.43 2.21
C ALA A 248 3.14 15.70 1.68
N SER A 249 2.54 16.48 2.60
CA SER A 249 1.90 17.74 2.26
C SER A 249 2.90 18.76 1.72
N TRP A 250 4.09 18.83 2.30
CA TRP A 250 5.20 19.60 1.77
C TRP A 250 5.61 19.12 0.35
N GLN A 251 5.78 17.81 0.15
CA GLN A 251 6.16 17.22 -1.15
C GLN A 251 5.13 17.50 -2.27
N LEU A 252 3.83 17.52 -1.95
CA LEU A 252 2.76 17.85 -2.91
C LEU A 252 2.65 19.35 -3.18
N GLY A 253 3.06 20.19 -2.23
CA GLY A 253 2.79 21.63 -2.25
C GLY A 253 1.28 21.95 -2.31
N ASP A 254 0.47 21.05 -1.78
CA ASP A 254 -0.98 21.19 -1.56
C ASP A 254 -1.27 20.69 -0.14
N HIS A 255 -1.83 21.57 0.68
CA HIS A 255 -1.92 21.38 2.12
C HIS A 255 -3.33 21.12 2.62
N GLU A 256 -4.35 21.57 1.88
CA GLU A 256 -5.71 21.66 2.39
C GLU A 256 -6.32 20.29 2.67
N VAL A 257 -6.11 19.32 1.78
CA VAL A 257 -6.68 17.96 1.91
C VAL A 257 -6.11 17.24 3.12
N ILE A 258 -4.78 17.26 3.27
CA ILE A 258 -4.10 16.57 4.38
C ILE A 258 -4.38 17.29 5.70
N GLU A 259 -4.38 18.63 5.73
CA GLU A 259 -4.70 19.39 6.94
C GLU A 259 -6.13 19.14 7.42
N HIS A 260 -7.12 19.09 6.51
CA HIS A 260 -8.50 18.72 6.85
C HIS A 260 -8.58 17.33 7.47
N TYR A 261 -7.86 16.36 6.89
CA TYR A 261 -7.81 15.01 7.44
C TYR A 261 -7.21 15.00 8.86
N VAL A 262 -6.10 15.74 9.08
CA VAL A 262 -5.47 15.86 10.41
C VAL A 262 -6.41 16.52 11.40
N ALA A 263 -7.09 17.60 11.02
CA ALA A 263 -8.03 18.31 11.90
C ALA A 263 -9.20 17.40 12.32
N ALA A 264 -9.69 16.54 11.42
CA ALA A 264 -10.78 15.62 11.69
C ALA A 264 -10.35 14.42 12.55
N GLN A 265 -9.24 13.75 12.20
CA GLN A 265 -8.84 12.48 12.80
C GLN A 265 -7.84 12.63 13.95
N TYR A 266 -7.06 13.71 13.95
CA TYR A 266 -6.01 14.00 14.92
C TYR A 266 -6.10 15.43 15.48
N PRO A 267 -7.27 15.89 15.97
CA PRO A 267 -7.47 17.30 16.36
C PRO A 267 -6.47 17.80 17.41
N LYS A 268 -6.05 16.92 18.33
CA LYS A 268 -5.04 17.24 19.36
C LYS A 268 -3.62 17.43 18.82
N HIS A 269 -3.34 16.96 17.61
CA HIS A 269 -2.02 16.99 16.97
C HIS A 269 -1.95 17.96 15.79
N LEU A 270 -3.01 18.74 15.52
CA LEU A 270 -3.05 19.70 14.41
C LEU A 270 -1.90 20.73 14.50
N LEU A 271 -1.63 21.26 15.69
CA LEU A 271 -0.51 22.19 15.90
C LEU A 271 0.85 21.55 15.65
N ILE A 272 0.99 20.25 15.96
CA ILE A 272 2.23 19.49 15.71
C ILE A 272 2.42 19.31 14.20
N TYR A 273 1.35 18.96 13.48
CA TYR A 273 1.34 18.90 12.01
C TYR A 273 1.77 20.23 11.39
N GLN A 274 1.11 21.33 11.77
CA GLN A 274 1.40 22.67 11.24
C GLN A 274 2.84 23.11 11.54
N GLY A 275 3.34 22.83 12.75
CA GLY A 275 4.73 23.08 13.13
C GLY A 275 5.72 22.33 12.25
N LYS A 276 5.52 21.02 12.04
CA LYS A 276 6.37 20.21 11.16
C LYS A 276 6.31 20.66 9.70
N LEU A 277 5.13 21.03 9.19
CA LEU A 277 4.98 21.55 7.84
C LEU A 277 5.78 22.85 7.66
N ALA A 278 5.68 23.78 8.62
CA ALA A 278 6.46 25.01 8.59
C ALA A 278 7.98 24.76 8.62
N GLU A 279 8.45 23.76 9.38
CA GLU A 279 9.85 23.36 9.38
C GLU A 279 10.34 22.84 8.02
N PHE A 280 9.50 22.10 7.28
CA PHE A 280 9.84 21.65 5.93
C PHE A 280 9.88 22.82 4.96
N LEU A 281 8.86 23.68 4.95
CA LEU A 281 8.81 24.87 4.09
C LEU A 281 9.99 25.81 4.30
N ALA A 282 10.43 25.97 5.56
CA ALA A 282 11.59 26.82 5.88
C ALA A 282 12.91 26.28 5.32
N LYS A 283 13.05 24.97 5.11
CA LYS A 283 14.28 24.35 4.56
C LYS A 283 14.46 24.63 3.08
N ASP A 284 13.39 24.80 2.32
CA ASP A 284 13.45 25.06 0.88
C ASP A 284 13.78 26.52 0.52
N THR A 285 13.71 27.42 1.49
CA THR A 285 13.98 28.86 1.29
C THR A 285 15.45 29.24 1.51
N LYS A 286 16.34 28.26 1.76
CA LYS A 286 17.77 28.45 2.01
C LYS A 286 18.62 27.83 0.91
#